data_AF-A0A0F9BVJ1-F1
#
_entry.id   AF-A0A0F9BVJ1-F1
#
_cell.length_a   1.000
_cell.length_b   1.000
_cell.length_c   1.000
_cell.angle_alpha   90.00
_cell.angle_beta   90.00
_cell.angle_gamma   90.00
#
_symmetry.space_group_name_H-M   'P 1'
#
loop_
_entity.id
_entity.type
_entity.pdbx_description
1 polymer ?
#
loop_
_entity_poly.entity_id
_entity_poly.type
_entity_poly.pdbx_seq_one_letter_code
_entity_poly.pdbx_strand_id
1 'polypeptide(L)' 'MYPCDCEDMRWMIDNNKVFEKHGSGKWVLSWIELDKHDKGTNIERFGVRFDNCLFCGKKIKG' A
#
# COMPACT_ATOMS: atom_id res chain seq x y z
N MET A 1 -11.65 7.31 3.68
CA MET A 1 -10.78 8.51 3.57
C MET A 1 -9.58 8.13 2.75
N TYR A 2 -9.20 8.93 1.75
CA TYR A 2 -8.03 8.67 0.90
C TYR A 2 -6.77 9.34 1.49
N PRO A 3 -5.57 8.79 1.22
CA PRO A 3 -4.30 9.43 1.57
C PRO A 3 -4.09 10.73 0.78
N CYS A 4 -4.64 10.80 -0.42
CA CYS A 4 -4.46 11.91 -1.35
C CYS A 4 -5.72 12.08 -2.20
N ASP A 5 -5.96 13.31 -2.67
CA ASP A 5 -7.10 13.66 -3.52
C ASP A 5 -6.77 13.61 -5.03
N CYS A 6 -5.60 13.09 -5.43
CA CYS A 6 -5.29 12.91 -6.85
C CYS A 6 -6.02 11.68 -7.43
N GLU A 7 -6.43 11.80 -8.69
CA GLU A 7 -7.27 10.82 -9.39
C GLU A 7 -6.64 9.43 -9.40
N ASP A 8 -5.37 9.33 -9.78
CA ASP A 8 -4.65 8.05 -9.84
C ASP A 8 -4.62 7.33 -8.49
N MET A 9 -4.38 8.05 -7.39
CA MET A 9 -4.32 7.44 -6.06
C MET A 9 -5.70 6.95 -5.61
N ARG A 10 -6.76 7.70 -5.91
CA ARG A 10 -8.13 7.28 -5.60
C ARG A 10 -8.50 6.04 -6.38
N TRP A 11 -8.28 6.07 -7.70
CA TRP A 11 -8.52 4.93 -8.57
C TRP A 11 -7.74 3.69 -8.09
N MET A 12 -6.47 3.85 -7.72
CA MET A 12 -5.66 2.74 -7.23
C MET A 12 -6.19 2.15 -5.92
N ILE A 13 -6.61 2.98 -4.96
CA ILE A 13 -7.20 2.51 -3.69
C ILE A 13 -8.54 1.82 -3.92
N ASP A 14 -9.37 2.38 -4.79
CA ASP A 14 -10.70 1.83 -5.07
C ASP A 14 -10.62 0.48 -5.80
N ASN A 15 -9.57 0.26 -6.59
CA ASN A 15 -9.42 -0.92 -7.43
C ASN A 15 -8.38 -1.93 -6.93
N ASN A 16 -7.54 -1.59 -5.94
CA ASN A 16 -6.48 -2.47 -5.46
C ASN A 16 -6.42 -2.53 -3.94
N LYS A 17 -6.53 -3.74 -3.41
CA LYS A 17 -6.47 -4.02 -1.96
C LYS A 17 -5.08 -3.92 -1.35
N VAL A 18 -4.06 -3.66 -2.16
CA VAL A 18 -2.67 -3.49 -1.73
C VAL A 18 -2.43 -2.17 -1.01
N PHE A 19 -3.38 -1.22 -1.06
CA PHE A 19 -3.26 0.03 -0.30
C PHE A 19 -4.10 -0.04 0.96
N GLU A 20 -3.44 -0.12 2.11
CA GLU A 20 -4.08 -0.35 3.40
C GLU A 20 -3.75 0.77 4.40
N LYS A 21 -4.69 1.06 5.30
CA LYS A 21 -4.48 1.96 6.44
C LYS A 21 -4.19 1.14 7.68
N HIS A 22 -2.97 1.23 8.22
CA HIS A 22 -2.59 0.53 9.45
C HIS A 22 -3.10 1.30 10.68
N GLY A 23 -3.30 0.62 11.82
CA GLY A 23 -3.97 1.16 13.03
C GLY A 23 -3.43 2.45 13.66
N SER A 24 -2.32 3.00 13.13
CA SER A 24 -1.77 4.31 13.50
C SER A 24 -2.16 5.45 12.53
N GLY A 25 -3.06 5.17 11.58
CA GLY A 25 -3.42 6.09 10.50
C GLY A 25 -2.46 6.09 9.30
N LYS A 26 -1.31 5.42 9.43
CA LYS A 26 -0.29 5.37 8.37
C LYS A 26 -0.76 4.50 7.20
N TRP A 27 -0.51 4.98 6.00
CA TRP A 27 -0.77 4.22 4.77
C TRP A 27 0.40 3.33 4.41
N VAL A 28 0.06 2.13 3.94
CA VAL A 28 1.00 1.08 3.58
C VAL A 28 0.60 0.52 2.22
N LEU A 29 1.61 0.31 1.35
CA LEU A 29 1.49 -0.55 0.18
C LEU A 29 1.86 -1.97 0.65
N SER A 30 0.87 -2.84 0.80
CA SER A 30 0.99 -4.23 1.26
C SER A 30 0.76 -5.21 0.12
N TRP A 31 1.58 -6.26 0.08
CA TRP A 31 1.37 -7.33 -0.88
C TRP A 31 1.84 -8.66 -0.30
N ILE A 32 1.43 -9.73 -0.98
CA ILE A 32 1.73 -11.09 -0.60
C ILE A 32 2.65 -11.68 -1.66
N GLU A 33 3.78 -12.25 -1.26
CA GLU A 33 4.65 -13.02 -2.15
C GLU A 33 4.79 -14.45 -1.66
N LEU A 34 4.99 -15.38 -2.60
CA LEU A 34 5.45 -16.72 -2.29
C LEU A 34 6.90 -16.63 -1.82
N ASP A 35 7.20 -17.28 -0.69
CA ASP A 35 8.56 -17.37 -0.19
C ASP A 35 9.44 -18.11 -1.22
N LYS A 36 10.36 -17.34 -1.83
CA LYS A 36 11.30 -17.85 -2.85
C LYS A 36 12.47 -18.59 -2.22
N HIS A 37 12.67 -18.49 -0.90
CA HIS A 37 13.72 -19.17 -0.16
C HIS A 37 13.28 -20.56 0.30
N ASP A 38 12.00 -20.75 0.62
CA ASP A 38 11.48 -22.02 1.14
C ASP A 38 10.47 -22.70 0.18
N LYS A 39 10.98 -23.11 -1.00
CA LYS A 39 10.33 -24.00 -1.98
C LYS A 39 8.85 -23.72 -2.32
N GLY A 40 8.35 -22.51 -2.11
CA GLY A 40 6.98 -22.09 -2.44
C GLY A 40 5.89 -22.59 -1.48
N THR A 41 6.23 -23.06 -0.28
CA THR A 41 5.24 -23.54 0.71
C THR A 41 4.77 -22.46 1.70
N ASN A 42 5.54 -21.40 1.88
CA ASN A 42 5.22 -20.30 2.79
C ASN A 42 4.75 -19.04 2.03
N ILE A 43 3.88 -18.28 2.69
CA ILE A 43 3.37 -17.00 2.22
C ILE A 43 3.90 -15.90 3.15
N GLU A 44 4.63 -14.94 2.60
CA GLU A 44 5.11 -13.78 3.35
C GLU A 44 4.30 -12.53 3.00
N ARG A 45 4.03 -11.70 4.03
CA ARG A 45 3.33 -10.42 3.87
C ARG A 45 4.32 -9.27 3.98
N PHE A 46 4.44 -8.51 2.91
CA PHE A 46 5.29 -7.32 2.84
C PHE A 46 4.46 -6.05 2.95
N GLY A 47 5.10 -4.98 3.37
CA GLY A 47 4.47 -3.67 3.52
C GLY A 47 5.47 -2.54 3.51
N VAL A 48 5.32 -1.59 2.60
CA VAL A 48 6.10 -0.35 2.58
C VAL A 48 5.22 0.81 2.98
N ARG A 49 5.61 1.51 4.04
CA ARG A 49 4.99 2.78 4.40
C ARG A 49 5.42 3.85 3.39
N PHE A 50 4.45 4.66 2.95
CA PHE A 50 4.71 5.84 2.13
C PHE A 50 4.17 7.09 2.84
N ASP A 51 4.90 8.20 2.77
CA ASP A 51 4.50 9.50 3.35
C ASP A 51 4.13 10.54 2.26
N ASN A 52 4.45 10.21 1.00
CA ASN A 52 4.12 11.00 -0.18
C ASN A 52 3.34 10.12 -1.15
N CYS A 53 2.39 10.72 -1.88
CA CYS A 53 1.64 10.04 -2.91
C CYS A 53 2.59 9.57 -4.02
N LEU A 54 2.50 8.29 -4.39
CA LEU A 54 3.35 7.67 -5.41
C LEU A 54 3.10 8.22 -6.83
N PHE A 55 1.97 8.89 -7.05
CA PHE A 55 1.55 9.40 -8.36
C PHE A 55 1.79 10.91 -8.50
N CYS A 56 1.36 11.71 -7.52
CA CYS A 56 1.47 13.17 -7.60
C CYS A 56 2.54 13.80 -6.70
N GLY A 57 3.28 13.00 -5.92
CA GLY A 57 4.36 13.44 -5.03
C GLY A 57 3.91 14.24 -3.78
N LYS A 58 2.65 14.65 -3.71
CA LYS A 58 2.10 15.42 -2.57
C LYS A 58 2.13 14.59 -1.28
N LYS A 59 2.39 15.26 -0.15
CA LYS A 59 2.32 14.63 1.18
C LYS A 59 0.92 14.06 1.43
N ILE A 60 0.86 12.84 1.95
CA ILE A 60 -0.43 12.16 2.20
C ILE A 60 -0.99 12.51 3.58
N LYS A 61 -2.32 12.40 3.70
CA LYS A 61 -3.05 12.52 4.97
C LYS A 61 -3.02 11.16 5.70
N GLY A 62 -2.62 11.18 6.97
CA GLY A 62 -2.70 10.04 7.89
C GLY A 62 -4.12 9.76 8.36
#